data_AF-A0A7K2TEH9-F1
#
_entry.id   AF-A0A7K2TEH9-F1
#
_cell.length_a   1.000
_cell.length_b   1.000
_cell.length_c   1.000
_cell.angle_alpha   90.00
_cell.angle_beta   90.00
_cell.angle_gamma   90.00
#
_symmetry.space_group_name_H-M   'P 1'
#
loop_
_entity.id
_entity.type
_entity.pdbx_description
1 polymer ?
#
loop_
_entity_poly.entity_id
_entity_poly.type
_entity_poly.pdbx_seq_one_letter_code
_entity_poly.pdbx_strand_id
1 'polypeptide(L)'
;MTPTTVPNTKETTASSRCTQKYAVGSPSSKASPLPSLTRFLTKVTQMNQLHTPKASRNMETGRLSFMVPVSRARVRFPPRGGEADGTAASGGGTFSVVPPPMKILRRSPLVAAAVLTAVSPLALAVPAAQAAPGPEASPSASPSATPPASMSAVGGARLALPGTQVELAGGAPVLPKDLTARSWIVADAESGDVLAAHNAHWRLAPASTLKMLFADTLLPKWPRTEKHRVTPEELADLGAGSSLVGIKENETYTVEDLWRGVFLMSGNDAVHVLSAMNGGVADTVDEMNEHAAELQALDTEVVSPDGYDAPGQVSSAYDLTLFARSGMQKKDFREYASTVRAMFPGETRKGAKGKPYRKPFEIQNTNRLLRGDGDVRVYPGIAGVKNGNTTNAGATFTGVAEQGGRVLLVTVMNPAKAEHNEVYKETARLFDWGFAAAGKVRPVGTLVAPRSARGPEAEGRSGPAPEPEAPGEAGGGTGAAGAGPVAGAAAADGSTGAGIAAGIAGGALVLLVGTAYLVNRRWPVPDLVRRRSRP
;
A
#
# COMPACT_ATOMS: atom_id res chain seq x y z
N MET A 1 -21.66 80.02 19.95
CA MET A 1 -20.80 79.47 21.01
C MET A 1 -19.38 79.41 20.46
N THR A 2 -18.38 79.67 21.31
CA THR A 2 -17.02 80.08 20.91
C THR A 2 -16.09 78.91 20.56
N PRO A 3 -15.02 79.15 19.76
CA PRO A 3 -14.04 78.14 19.33
C PRO A 3 -12.73 78.19 20.14
N THR A 4 -11.94 77.12 20.09
CA THR A 4 -10.48 77.15 20.40
C THR A 4 -9.76 76.05 19.60
N THR A 5 -9.01 76.32 18.54
CA THR A 5 -7.58 76.71 18.44
C THR A 5 -6.53 75.86 19.18
N VAL A 6 -5.50 75.53 18.38
CA VAL A 6 -4.19 74.91 18.63
C VAL A 6 -3.45 75.44 19.89
N PRO A 7 -2.46 74.70 20.41
CA PRO A 7 -1.09 75.11 20.05
C PRO A 7 -0.13 73.98 19.66
N ASN A 8 0.90 74.39 18.92
CA ASN A 8 2.02 73.61 18.42
C ASN A 8 3.26 74.02 19.20
N THR A 9 4.03 73.08 19.76
CA THR A 9 5.34 73.36 20.38
C THR A 9 6.39 72.36 19.93
N LYS A 10 7.28 72.83 19.05
CA LYS A 10 8.66 72.35 19.02
C LYS A 10 9.42 73.04 20.16
N GLU A 11 10.36 72.33 20.78
CA GLU A 11 11.70 72.80 21.19
C GLU A 11 12.47 71.56 21.75
N THR A 12 13.64 71.23 21.21
CA THR A 12 14.99 71.59 21.73
C THR A 12 15.35 70.79 22.98
N THR A 13 16.34 69.90 22.97
CA THR A 13 17.78 70.16 23.27
C THR A 13 18.55 68.88 22.90
N ALA A 14 19.45 68.82 21.91
CA ALA A 14 20.83 69.33 21.82
C ALA A 14 21.90 68.60 22.69
N SER A 15 22.96 68.11 22.01
CA SER A 15 24.29 67.74 22.55
C SER A 15 24.36 66.52 23.51
N SER A 16 25.46 65.77 23.68
CA SER A 16 26.88 66.01 23.35
C SER A 16 27.65 64.73 22.98
N ARG A 17 28.79 64.88 22.29
CA ARG A 17 29.84 63.85 22.11
C ARG A 17 30.87 63.93 23.25
N CYS A 18 31.51 62.81 23.60
CA CYS A 18 32.97 62.65 23.86
C CYS A 18 33.21 61.18 24.28
N THR A 19 33.91 60.33 23.52
CA THR A 19 35.37 60.24 23.30
C THR A 19 36.20 60.00 24.55
N GLN A 20 36.95 58.88 24.55
CA GLN A 20 38.34 58.89 24.99
C GLN A 20 39.17 57.94 24.12
N LYS A 21 40.41 58.34 23.81
CA LYS A 21 41.39 57.65 22.98
C LYS A 21 42.60 57.22 23.82
N TYR A 22 43.42 56.36 23.19
CA TYR A 22 44.88 56.17 23.31
C TYR A 22 45.35 55.01 24.22
N ALA A 23 46.44 54.29 23.92
CA ALA A 23 47.30 54.24 22.73
C ALA A 23 48.15 52.94 22.65
N VAL A 24 48.50 52.56 21.41
CA VAL A 24 49.76 51.95 20.92
C VAL A 24 50.56 50.98 21.82
N GLY A 25 50.83 49.78 21.29
CA GLY A 25 51.95 48.93 21.71
C GLY A 25 52.12 47.69 20.83
N SER A 26 53.18 47.62 20.03
CA SER A 26 53.64 46.40 19.37
C SER A 26 55.08 46.11 19.75
N PRO A 27 55.46 44.82 19.85
CA PRO A 27 56.73 44.40 19.29
C PRO A 27 56.60 43.15 18.39
N SER A 28 57.59 43.01 17.51
CA SER A 28 57.74 41.91 16.56
C SER A 28 58.54 40.75 17.17
N SER A 29 58.18 39.49 16.88
CA SER A 29 59.10 38.52 16.24
C SER A 29 58.57 37.08 16.11
N LYS A 30 58.65 36.55 14.89
CA LYS A 30 58.92 35.14 14.47
C LYS A 30 58.51 33.96 15.39
N ALA A 31 57.50 33.19 14.95
CA ALA A 31 57.46 31.72 15.13
C ALA A 31 56.62 31.05 14.02
N SER A 32 57.11 29.96 13.44
CA SER A 32 56.40 29.16 12.42
C SER A 32 55.44 28.14 13.07
N PRO A 33 54.29 27.80 12.44
CA PRO A 33 53.34 26.85 13.02
C PRO A 33 53.81 25.39 12.95
N LEU A 34 53.51 24.63 14.01
CA LEU A 34 53.84 23.20 14.13
C LEU A 34 52.95 22.30 13.24
N PRO A 35 53.46 21.18 12.67
CA PRO A 35 52.72 20.39 11.67
C PRO A 35 51.63 19.44 12.22
N SER A 36 51.33 19.48 13.52
CA SER A 36 50.57 18.42 14.20
C SER A 36 49.05 18.52 14.04
N LEU A 37 48.49 19.73 13.94
CA LEU A 37 47.03 19.92 13.89
C LEU A 37 46.41 19.44 12.58
N THR A 38 47.08 19.70 11.45
CA THR A 38 46.63 19.28 10.12
C THR A 38 46.56 17.76 10.01
N ARG A 39 47.61 17.06 10.51
CA ARG A 39 47.73 15.60 10.41
C ARG A 39 46.71 14.86 11.30
N PHE A 40 46.25 15.48 12.39
CA PHE A 40 45.17 14.94 13.22
C PHE A 40 43.80 15.05 12.51
N LEU A 41 43.51 16.21 11.93
CA LEU A 41 42.28 16.43 11.16
C LEU A 41 42.17 15.52 9.93
N THR A 42 43.25 15.33 9.16
CA THR A 42 43.24 14.42 8.01
C THR A 42 42.90 12.98 8.41
N LYS A 43 43.41 12.50 9.55
CA LYS A 43 43.17 11.12 10.01
C LYS A 43 41.71 10.91 10.46
N VAL A 44 41.08 11.92 11.06
CA VAL A 44 39.64 11.89 11.42
C VAL A 44 38.75 11.97 10.17
N THR A 45 39.14 12.74 9.14
CA THR A 45 38.38 12.78 7.88
C THR A 45 38.49 11.47 7.09
N GLN A 46 39.67 10.82 7.09
CA GLN A 46 39.90 9.59 6.34
C GLN A 46 39.23 8.36 6.98
N MET A 47 39.04 8.34 8.31
CA MET A 47 38.42 7.22 9.01
C MET A 47 36.87 7.21 8.90
N ASN A 48 36.25 8.37 8.72
CA ASN A 48 34.79 8.49 8.49
C ASN A 48 34.36 8.28 7.03
N GLN A 49 35.28 8.09 6.08
CA GLN A 49 34.98 7.88 4.65
C GLN A 49 34.92 6.40 4.24
N LEU A 50 35.19 5.46 5.14
CA LEU A 50 35.22 4.02 4.82
C LEU A 50 34.00 3.23 5.32
N HIS A 51 33.12 3.81 6.15
CA HIS A 51 31.99 3.12 6.77
C HIS A 51 30.62 3.76 6.45
N THR A 52 30.45 4.25 5.22
CA THR A 52 29.16 4.74 4.70
C THR A 52 28.68 3.80 3.58
N PRO A 53 27.68 2.92 3.80
CA PRO A 53 27.12 2.13 2.72
C PRO A 53 26.39 3.05 1.72
N LYS A 54 26.70 2.88 0.43
CA LYS A 54 26.21 3.73 -0.68
C LYS A 54 24.71 3.53 -0.95
N ALA A 55 23.86 4.14 -0.14
CA ALA A 55 22.40 4.20 -0.35
C ALA A 55 21.99 5.26 -1.40
N SER A 56 22.53 5.17 -2.63
CA SER A 56 22.22 6.12 -3.71
C SER A 56 22.30 5.51 -5.13
N ARG A 57 22.01 4.21 -5.28
CA ARG A 57 22.18 3.49 -6.55
C ARG A 57 20.98 2.63 -7.00
N ASN A 58 19.80 2.85 -6.43
CA ASN A 58 18.57 2.10 -6.71
C ASN A 58 17.53 2.87 -7.55
N MET A 59 17.88 3.98 -8.19
CA MET A 59 16.97 4.76 -9.05
C MET A 59 17.25 4.63 -10.56
N GLU A 60 18.29 3.89 -10.95
CA GLU A 60 18.59 3.56 -12.35
C GLU A 60 18.50 2.04 -12.58
N THR A 61 17.28 1.51 -12.63
CA THR A 61 16.95 0.28 -13.37
C THR A 61 15.44 0.14 -13.46
N GLY A 62 14.92 -0.27 -14.62
CA GLY A 62 13.48 -0.42 -14.88
C GLY A 62 12.83 -1.64 -14.19
N ARG A 63 13.20 -1.94 -12.94
CA ARG A 63 12.85 -3.18 -12.24
C ARG A 63 11.51 -3.14 -11.49
N LEU A 64 10.87 -1.98 -11.38
CA LEU A 64 9.52 -1.83 -10.80
C LEU A 64 8.40 -2.57 -11.57
N SER A 65 8.72 -3.33 -12.63
CA SER A 65 7.88 -4.43 -13.12
C SER A 65 8.00 -5.68 -12.22
N PHE A 66 7.73 -5.53 -10.92
CA PHE A 66 8.01 -6.56 -9.90
C PHE A 66 7.02 -7.73 -9.84
N MET A 67 6.08 -7.83 -10.78
CA MET A 67 5.16 -8.96 -10.82
C MET A 67 4.93 -9.36 -12.27
N VAL A 68 4.93 -10.68 -12.50
CA VAL A 68 4.50 -11.25 -13.78
C VAL A 68 2.99 -10.95 -13.91
N PRO A 69 2.51 -10.42 -15.04
CA PRO A 69 1.09 -10.15 -15.22
C PRO A 69 0.25 -11.41 -14.98
N VAL A 70 -0.59 -11.37 -13.95
CA VAL A 70 -1.45 -12.51 -13.59
C VAL A 70 -2.58 -12.68 -14.62
N SER A 71 -2.96 -11.60 -15.31
CA SER A 71 -3.88 -11.61 -16.44
C SER A 71 -3.14 -11.79 -17.78
N ARG A 72 -3.68 -12.63 -18.68
CA ARG A 72 -3.21 -12.68 -20.08
C ARG A 72 -3.45 -11.34 -20.77
N ALA A 73 -2.53 -10.94 -21.65
CA ALA A 73 -2.65 -9.70 -22.40
C ALA A 73 -3.95 -9.67 -23.23
N ARG A 74 -4.79 -8.63 -23.03
CA ARG A 74 -5.96 -8.39 -23.88
C ARG A 74 -5.50 -8.17 -25.33
N VAL A 75 -6.19 -8.83 -26.26
CA VAL A 75 -6.01 -8.59 -27.70
C VAL A 75 -6.34 -7.13 -28.00
N ARG A 76 -5.38 -6.38 -28.54
CA ARG A 76 -5.63 -5.03 -29.08
C ARG A 76 -6.43 -5.15 -30.36
N PHE A 77 -7.61 -4.52 -30.41
CA PHE A 77 -8.24 -4.18 -31.67
C PHE A 77 -7.37 -3.12 -32.39
N PRO A 78 -7.13 -3.26 -33.71
CA PRO A 78 -6.33 -2.28 -34.45
C PRO A 78 -7.15 -1.01 -34.73
N PRO A 79 -6.59 0.20 -34.51
CA PRO A 79 -7.20 1.42 -35.01
C PRO A 79 -7.09 1.48 -36.54
N ARG A 80 -8.11 2.06 -37.18
CA ARG A 80 -8.28 2.09 -38.64
C ARG A 80 -7.65 3.34 -39.25
N GLY A 81 -6.50 3.17 -39.92
CA GLY A 81 -6.00 4.03 -41.02
C GLY A 81 -5.50 5.44 -40.64
N GLY A 82 -4.24 5.72 -40.99
CA GLY A 82 -3.67 7.07 -40.92
C GLY A 82 -2.15 7.05 -41.05
N GLU A 83 -1.63 7.24 -42.27
CA GLU A 83 -0.20 7.45 -42.51
C GLU A 83 0.23 8.86 -42.06
N ALA A 84 1.33 8.95 -41.31
CA ALA A 84 2.14 10.15 -41.19
C ALA A 84 3.58 9.75 -40.83
N ASP A 85 4.53 10.40 -41.48
CA ASP A 85 5.95 10.00 -41.56
C ASP A 85 6.82 10.59 -40.43
N GLY A 86 8.03 10.04 -40.27
CA GLY A 86 9.22 10.88 -40.01
C GLY A 86 9.60 11.29 -38.57
N THR A 87 10.36 10.41 -37.90
CA THR A 87 11.52 10.74 -37.03
C THR A 87 11.36 11.63 -35.78
N ALA A 88 11.65 11.06 -34.61
CA ALA A 88 11.99 11.80 -33.39
C ALA A 88 13.44 11.51 -32.96
N ALA A 89 14.22 12.56 -32.65
CA ALA A 89 15.58 12.44 -32.13
C ALA A 89 15.60 12.66 -30.60
N SER A 90 16.23 11.74 -29.86
CA SER A 90 16.34 11.78 -28.40
C SER A 90 17.48 12.68 -27.92
N GLY A 91 17.16 13.87 -27.42
CA GLY A 91 18.11 14.73 -26.69
C GLY A 91 17.97 14.56 -25.18
N GLY A 92 19.01 14.06 -24.50
CA GLY A 92 19.03 13.91 -23.04
C GLY A 92 19.27 15.23 -22.30
N GLY A 93 18.52 15.49 -21.24
CA GLY A 93 18.68 16.65 -20.37
C GLY A 93 19.06 16.26 -18.93
N THR A 94 20.18 16.79 -18.44
CA THR A 94 20.72 16.53 -17.09
C THR A 94 20.09 17.42 -16.02
N PHE A 95 19.85 16.89 -14.82
CA PHE A 95 19.42 17.68 -13.65
C PHE A 95 20.59 18.24 -12.82
N SER A 96 20.42 19.47 -12.33
CA SER A 96 21.40 20.20 -11.52
C SER A 96 21.35 19.84 -10.03
N VAL A 97 22.51 19.88 -9.36
CA VAL A 97 22.68 19.69 -7.91
C VAL A 97 22.73 21.05 -7.20
N VAL A 98 22.02 21.20 -6.07
CA VAL A 98 22.09 22.37 -5.16
C VAL A 98 22.05 21.88 -3.70
N PRO A 99 22.87 22.42 -2.76
CA PRO A 99 23.18 21.78 -1.47
C PRO A 99 22.15 22.04 -0.33
N PRO A 100 22.23 21.29 0.79
CA PRO A 100 21.23 21.35 1.87
C PRO A 100 21.40 22.58 2.81
N PRO A 101 20.31 23.13 3.36
CA PRO A 101 20.38 24.18 4.38
C PRO A 101 20.63 23.62 5.79
N MET A 102 21.29 24.43 6.62
CA MET A 102 21.67 24.09 8.00
C MET A 102 20.48 24.10 8.97
N LYS A 103 20.58 23.29 10.02
CA LYS A 103 19.62 23.29 11.15
C LYS A 103 19.73 24.59 11.94
N ILE A 104 18.61 25.30 12.12
CA ILE A 104 18.47 26.35 13.14
C ILE A 104 17.45 25.88 14.16
N LEU A 105 17.90 25.72 15.41
CA LEU A 105 17.06 25.39 16.55
C LEU A 105 16.36 26.66 17.05
N ARG A 106 15.02 26.65 17.13
CA ARG A 106 14.27 27.64 17.92
C ARG A 106 13.36 26.93 18.91
N ARG A 107 13.53 27.26 20.19
CA ARG A 107 12.61 26.91 21.28
C ARG A 107 11.57 28.02 21.40
N SER A 108 10.32 27.65 21.66
CA SER A 108 9.26 28.54 22.15
C SER A 108 8.46 27.82 23.24
N PRO A 109 7.89 28.53 24.23
CA PRO A 109 7.45 27.93 25.49
C PRO A 109 6.00 27.42 25.46
N LEU A 110 5.70 26.52 26.41
CA LEU A 110 4.34 26.13 26.80
C LEU A 110 3.59 27.32 27.44
N VAL A 111 2.29 27.41 27.14
CA VAL A 111 1.31 28.13 27.96
C VAL A 111 0.23 27.13 28.35
N ALA A 112 0.04 26.93 29.65
CA ALA A 112 -1.02 26.07 30.18
C ALA A 112 -2.29 26.90 30.43
N ALA A 113 -3.45 26.32 30.17
CA ALA A 113 -4.74 26.86 30.58
C ALA A 113 -5.46 25.82 31.44
N ALA A 114 -5.72 26.17 32.71
CA ALA A 114 -6.49 25.35 33.63
C ALA A 114 -7.98 25.67 33.50
N VAL A 115 -8.84 24.65 33.60
CA VAL A 115 -10.30 24.81 33.70
C VAL A 115 -10.74 24.17 35.01
N LEU A 116 -11.40 24.95 35.87
CA LEU A 116 -11.91 24.49 37.16
C LEU A 116 -13.11 23.55 36.99
N THR A 117 -13.11 22.48 37.77
CA THR A 117 -14.31 21.68 38.06
C THR A 117 -15.20 22.40 39.06
N ALA A 118 -16.49 22.52 38.76
CA ALA A 118 -17.51 22.86 39.74
C ALA A 118 -18.54 21.71 39.81
N VAL A 119 -18.72 21.15 41.01
CA VAL A 119 -19.65 20.05 41.29
C VAL A 119 -20.81 20.58 42.12
N SER A 120 -22.05 20.27 41.74
CA SER A 120 -23.15 20.06 42.68
C SER A 120 -24.29 19.27 42.02
N PRO A 121 -25.01 18.40 42.77
CA PRO A 121 -26.02 17.52 42.23
C PRO A 121 -27.43 18.11 42.33
N LEU A 122 -28.33 17.67 41.46
CA LEU A 122 -29.77 17.76 41.72
C LEU A 122 -30.45 16.45 41.27
N ALA A 123 -30.99 15.71 42.24
CA ALA A 123 -31.77 14.51 41.99
C ALA A 123 -33.25 14.87 41.87
N LEU A 124 -33.91 14.42 40.80
CA LEU A 124 -35.37 14.37 40.70
C LEU A 124 -35.77 13.02 40.10
N ALA A 125 -36.66 12.32 40.81
CA ALA A 125 -37.24 11.06 40.37
C ALA A 125 -38.47 11.31 39.48
N VAL A 126 -38.64 10.49 38.44
CA VAL A 126 -39.81 10.45 37.54
C VAL A 126 -40.12 8.96 37.29
N PRO A 127 -41.40 8.53 37.28
CA PRO A 127 -41.75 7.14 37.57
C PRO A 127 -41.67 6.18 36.37
N ALA A 128 -41.66 4.89 36.67
CA ALA A 128 -41.77 3.82 35.68
C ALA A 128 -43.14 3.82 35.00
N ALA A 129 -43.15 3.68 33.67
CA ALA A 129 -44.33 3.45 32.85
C ALA A 129 -44.16 2.16 32.03
N GLN A 130 -45.25 1.42 31.82
CA GLN A 130 -45.26 0.10 31.16
C GLN A 130 -44.62 0.10 29.77
N ALA A 131 -43.97 -1.02 29.44
CA ALA A 131 -43.51 -1.33 28.10
C ALA A 131 -44.67 -1.67 27.15
N ALA A 132 -44.59 -1.15 25.93
CA ALA A 132 -45.28 -1.68 24.75
C ALA A 132 -44.20 -2.09 23.72
N PRO A 133 -44.42 -3.13 22.90
CA PRO A 133 -43.38 -3.62 21.98
C PRO A 133 -43.17 -2.63 20.82
N GLY A 134 -41.99 -2.01 20.78
CA GLY A 134 -41.50 -1.26 19.62
C GLY A 134 -40.93 -2.19 18.54
N PRO A 135 -40.79 -1.70 17.30
CA PRO A 135 -40.25 -2.48 16.18
C PRO A 135 -38.78 -2.85 16.39
N GLU A 136 -38.33 -3.86 15.64
CA GLU A 136 -37.03 -4.51 15.78
C GLU A 136 -35.85 -3.52 15.72
N ALA A 137 -34.84 -3.79 16.55
CA ALA A 137 -33.71 -2.87 16.74
C ALA A 137 -32.80 -2.80 15.51
N SER A 138 -32.64 -1.58 14.97
CA SER A 138 -31.57 -1.28 14.02
C SER A 138 -30.20 -1.62 14.61
N PRO A 139 -29.31 -2.34 13.89
CA PRO A 139 -28.01 -2.73 14.43
C PRO A 139 -27.09 -1.51 14.58
N SER A 140 -26.73 -1.18 15.82
CA SER A 140 -25.76 -0.14 16.12
C SER A 140 -24.35 -0.57 15.70
N ALA A 141 -23.73 0.18 14.78
CA ALA A 141 -22.47 -0.15 14.12
C ALA A 141 -21.22 0.07 15.01
N SER A 142 -21.19 -0.54 16.20
CA SER A 142 -19.97 -0.64 17.02
C SER A 142 -19.13 -1.84 16.55
N PRO A 143 -17.82 -1.69 16.27
CA PRO A 143 -16.99 -2.80 15.81
C PRO A 143 -16.82 -3.84 16.93
N SER A 144 -17.28 -5.08 16.70
CA SER A 144 -17.13 -6.21 17.63
C SER A 144 -15.75 -6.24 18.27
N ALA A 145 -15.65 -6.49 19.57
CA ALA A 145 -14.36 -6.59 20.26
C ALA A 145 -13.57 -7.86 19.89
N THR A 146 -14.25 -8.88 19.35
CA THR A 146 -13.72 -10.22 19.08
C THR A 146 -14.00 -10.62 17.63
N PRO A 147 -13.07 -11.30 16.92
CA PRO A 147 -13.34 -11.84 15.59
C PRO A 147 -14.43 -12.93 15.62
N PRO A 148 -15.16 -13.14 14.51
CA PRO A 148 -16.03 -14.30 14.35
C PRO A 148 -15.28 -15.63 14.54
N ALA A 149 -15.98 -16.66 15.00
CA ALA A 149 -15.41 -17.99 15.21
C ALA A 149 -14.97 -18.70 13.91
N SER A 150 -15.57 -18.30 12.78
CA SER A 150 -15.16 -18.68 11.43
C SER A 150 -15.32 -17.48 10.52
N MET A 151 -14.36 -17.25 9.63
CA MET A 151 -14.36 -16.18 8.62
C MET A 151 -14.26 -16.79 7.21
N SER A 152 -14.08 -15.97 6.18
CA SER A 152 -13.86 -16.45 4.80
C SER A 152 -12.64 -17.38 4.72
N ALA A 153 -12.71 -18.40 3.86
CA ALA A 153 -11.64 -19.36 3.59
C ALA A 153 -10.93 -19.12 2.24
N VAL A 154 -11.20 -17.97 1.59
CA VAL A 154 -10.54 -17.57 0.34
C VAL A 154 -9.03 -17.49 0.57
N GLY A 155 -8.24 -18.18 -0.25
CA GLY A 155 -6.79 -18.25 -0.07
C GLY A 155 -6.30 -19.30 0.91
N GLY A 156 -7.16 -19.95 1.70
CA GLY A 156 -6.82 -21.16 2.46
C GLY A 156 -7.56 -21.33 3.79
N ALA A 157 -7.85 -22.57 4.15
CA ALA A 157 -8.63 -22.92 5.34
C ALA A 157 -8.07 -22.38 6.67
N ARG A 158 -6.75 -22.16 6.78
CA ARG A 158 -6.17 -21.55 8.00
C ARG A 158 -6.49 -20.06 8.12
N LEU A 159 -6.64 -19.33 7.01
CA LEU A 159 -6.93 -17.89 7.05
C LEU A 159 -8.33 -17.59 7.61
N ALA A 160 -9.24 -18.56 7.51
CA ALA A 160 -10.59 -18.51 8.11
C ALA A 160 -10.60 -18.59 9.65
N LEU A 161 -9.50 -19.03 10.27
CA LEU A 161 -9.42 -19.25 11.71
C LEU A 161 -9.06 -17.95 12.46
N PRO A 162 -9.71 -17.66 13.59
CA PRO A 162 -9.30 -16.55 14.45
C PRO A 162 -7.92 -16.80 15.09
N GLY A 163 -7.27 -15.73 15.52
CA GLY A 163 -5.94 -15.74 16.09
C GLY A 163 -4.82 -15.72 15.04
N THR A 164 -3.58 -15.92 15.50
CA THR A 164 -2.37 -15.85 14.68
C THR A 164 -2.11 -17.17 13.96
N GLN A 165 -1.99 -17.10 12.64
CA GLN A 165 -1.67 -18.21 11.75
C GLN A 165 -0.24 -18.06 11.24
N VAL A 166 0.65 -19.00 11.61
CA VAL A 166 2.04 -19.08 11.10
C VAL A 166 2.52 -20.53 11.18
N GLU A 167 3.27 -21.01 10.18
CA GLU A 167 3.95 -22.30 10.25
C GLU A 167 5.47 -22.12 10.13
N LEU A 168 6.11 -22.01 11.29
CA LEU A 168 7.56 -21.87 11.41
C LEU A 168 8.26 -23.20 11.04
N ALA A 169 9.22 -23.14 10.12
CA ALA A 169 10.18 -24.22 9.94
C ALA A 169 11.50 -23.92 10.69
N GLY A 170 12.46 -24.83 10.63
CA GLY A 170 13.73 -24.71 11.34
C GLY A 170 14.48 -23.41 10.99
N GLY A 171 14.80 -22.61 12.01
CA GLY A 171 15.55 -21.36 11.86
C GLY A 171 14.72 -20.12 11.50
N ALA A 172 13.39 -20.21 11.46
CA ALA A 172 12.52 -19.03 11.37
C ALA A 172 12.59 -18.17 12.65
N PRO A 173 12.54 -16.83 12.54
CA PRO A 173 12.38 -15.96 13.70
C PRO A 173 10.97 -16.10 14.29
N VAL A 174 10.87 -15.95 15.61
CA VAL A 174 9.56 -15.85 16.30
C VAL A 174 8.88 -14.54 15.89
N LEU A 175 7.56 -14.55 15.73
CA LEU A 175 6.78 -13.34 15.48
C LEU A 175 6.97 -12.29 16.60
N PRO A 176 6.87 -10.99 16.29
CA PRO A 176 6.89 -9.94 17.30
C PRO A 176 5.77 -10.14 18.32
N LYS A 177 6.12 -10.13 19.62
CA LYS A 177 5.17 -10.43 20.73
C LYS A 177 4.25 -9.28 21.10
N ASP A 178 4.47 -8.11 20.52
CA ASP A 178 3.89 -6.83 20.91
C ASP A 178 2.99 -6.22 19.81
N LEU A 179 2.50 -7.06 18.91
CA LEU A 179 1.47 -6.72 17.93
C LEU A 179 0.11 -6.67 18.63
N THR A 180 -0.66 -5.61 18.36
CA THR A 180 -1.96 -5.34 18.98
C THR A 180 -3.04 -4.99 17.96
N ALA A 181 -2.72 -5.01 16.66
CA ALA A 181 -3.69 -4.89 15.59
C ALA A 181 -4.71 -6.02 15.57
N ARG A 182 -5.98 -5.64 15.46
CA ARG A 182 -7.13 -6.55 15.36
C ARG A 182 -7.02 -7.50 14.17
N SER A 183 -6.47 -7.04 13.06
CA SER A 183 -6.20 -7.87 11.87
C SER A 183 -4.92 -7.43 11.19
N TRP A 184 -4.12 -8.40 10.72
CA TRP A 184 -2.93 -8.14 9.91
C TRP A 184 -2.55 -9.34 9.03
N ILE A 185 -1.76 -9.10 8.00
CA ILE A 185 -1.25 -10.13 7.08
C ILE A 185 0.14 -9.74 6.55
N VAL A 186 1.00 -10.75 6.38
CA VAL A 186 2.31 -10.64 5.73
C VAL A 186 2.34 -11.61 4.56
N ALA A 187 2.48 -11.10 3.34
CA ALA A 187 2.44 -11.90 2.13
C ALA A 187 3.58 -11.55 1.16
N ASP A 188 4.01 -12.54 0.40
CA ASP A 188 4.89 -12.32 -0.75
C ASP A 188 4.10 -11.73 -1.92
N ALA A 189 4.56 -10.63 -2.50
CA ALA A 189 3.84 -9.97 -3.58
C ALA A 189 3.89 -10.78 -4.89
N GLU A 190 5.01 -11.46 -5.16
CA GLU A 190 5.24 -12.19 -6.40
C GLU A 190 4.46 -13.50 -6.40
N SER A 191 4.77 -14.43 -5.49
CA SER A 191 4.07 -15.72 -5.43
C SER A 191 2.64 -15.60 -4.91
N GLY A 192 2.38 -14.61 -4.06
CA GLY A 192 1.12 -14.49 -3.30
C GLY A 192 1.12 -15.30 -2.01
N ASP A 193 2.20 -16.00 -1.65
CA ASP A 193 2.25 -16.81 -0.44
C ASP A 193 2.01 -15.97 0.82
N VAL A 194 1.05 -16.37 1.64
CA VAL A 194 0.79 -15.74 2.94
C VAL A 194 1.73 -16.39 3.97
N LEU A 195 2.69 -15.62 4.45
CA LEU A 195 3.75 -16.08 5.36
C LEU A 195 3.25 -16.17 6.80
N ALA A 196 2.44 -15.21 7.22
CA ALA A 196 1.69 -15.21 8.47
C ALA A 196 0.49 -14.26 8.38
N ALA A 197 -0.52 -14.48 9.20
CA ALA A 197 -1.64 -13.57 9.36
C ALA A 197 -2.22 -13.63 10.79
N HIS A 198 -3.07 -12.65 11.13
CA HIS A 198 -3.91 -12.66 12.32
C HIS A 198 -5.29 -12.15 11.94
N ASN A 199 -6.34 -12.96 12.15
CA ASN A 199 -7.72 -12.63 11.77
C ASN A 199 -7.84 -12.09 10.32
N ALA A 200 -7.23 -12.78 9.34
CA ALA A 200 -6.99 -12.25 7.99
C ALA A 200 -8.26 -11.72 7.29
N HIS A 201 -9.37 -12.45 7.48
CA HIS A 201 -10.69 -12.20 6.90
C HIS A 201 -11.68 -11.51 7.85
N TRP A 202 -11.19 -10.84 8.90
CA TRP A 202 -12.09 -10.09 9.79
C TRP A 202 -12.57 -8.82 9.09
N ARG A 203 -13.86 -8.80 8.74
CA ARG A 203 -14.58 -7.61 8.25
C ARG A 203 -14.48 -6.47 9.27
N LEU A 204 -13.73 -5.44 8.93
CA LEU A 204 -13.47 -4.23 9.71
C LEU A 204 -13.61 -3.00 8.79
N ALA A 205 -13.93 -1.84 9.35
CA ALA A 205 -13.96 -0.61 8.56
C ALA A 205 -12.55 -0.31 8.00
N PRO A 206 -12.39 -0.02 6.69
CA PRO A 206 -11.08 0.10 6.07
C PRO A 206 -10.41 1.47 6.30
N ALA A 207 -11.18 2.53 6.57
CA ALA A 207 -10.74 3.90 6.36
C ALA A 207 -10.19 4.12 4.93
N SER A 208 -9.35 5.16 4.76
CA SER A 208 -8.77 5.53 3.47
C SER A 208 -7.78 4.52 2.84
N THR A 209 -7.54 3.33 3.41
CA THR A 209 -6.89 2.26 2.65
C THR A 209 -7.80 1.72 1.54
N LEU A 210 -9.13 1.87 1.64
CA LEU A 210 -10.04 1.53 0.54
C LEU A 210 -9.78 2.36 -0.73
N LYS A 211 -9.14 3.53 -0.63
CA LYS A 211 -8.69 4.30 -1.79
C LYS A 211 -7.72 3.53 -2.69
N MET A 212 -7.13 2.41 -2.23
CA MET A 212 -6.40 1.46 -3.07
C MET A 212 -7.31 0.80 -4.11
N LEU A 213 -8.49 0.31 -3.69
CA LEU A 213 -9.49 -0.27 -4.59
C LEU A 213 -9.98 0.78 -5.58
N PHE A 214 -10.36 1.97 -5.10
CA PHE A 214 -10.77 3.10 -5.93
C PHE A 214 -9.72 3.44 -7.02
N ALA A 215 -8.44 3.56 -6.63
CA ALA A 215 -7.36 3.81 -7.57
C ALA A 215 -7.15 2.63 -8.53
N ASP A 216 -7.27 1.39 -8.07
CA ASP A 216 -7.12 0.21 -8.91
C ASP A 216 -8.25 0.11 -9.96
N THR A 217 -9.48 0.49 -9.62
CA THR A 217 -10.62 0.55 -10.54
C THR A 217 -10.49 1.71 -11.54
N LEU A 218 -10.21 2.94 -11.09
CA LEU A 218 -10.35 4.15 -11.92
C LEU A 218 -9.06 4.65 -12.62
N LEU A 219 -7.85 4.28 -12.17
CA LEU A 219 -6.59 4.75 -12.81
C LEU A 219 -6.47 4.53 -14.33
N PRO A 220 -7.05 3.48 -14.97
CA PRO A 220 -6.93 3.33 -16.42
C PRO A 220 -7.87 4.22 -17.25
N LYS A 221 -8.79 4.98 -16.64
CA LYS A 221 -9.88 5.66 -17.37
C LYS A 221 -9.50 6.94 -18.11
N TRP A 222 -8.62 7.78 -17.56
CA TRP A 222 -8.28 9.09 -18.13
C TRP A 222 -6.77 9.29 -18.30
N PRO A 223 -6.31 9.98 -19.37
CA PRO A 223 -4.93 10.44 -19.49
C PRO A 223 -4.55 11.39 -18.35
N ARG A 224 -3.33 11.24 -17.81
CA ARG A 224 -2.79 12.08 -16.72
C ARG A 224 -2.85 13.59 -16.99
N THR A 225 -2.75 13.98 -18.25
CA THR A 225 -2.77 15.38 -18.73
C THR A 225 -4.17 15.93 -18.97
N GLU A 226 -5.21 15.10 -18.90
CA GLU A 226 -6.59 15.55 -19.02
C GLU A 226 -6.92 16.54 -17.90
N LYS A 227 -7.75 17.54 -18.23
CA LYS A 227 -8.06 18.67 -17.36
C LYS A 227 -9.55 18.70 -17.07
N HIS A 228 -9.89 18.66 -15.79
CA HIS A 228 -11.26 18.80 -15.31
C HIS A 228 -11.45 20.14 -14.62
N ARG A 229 -12.57 20.82 -14.87
CA ARG A 229 -12.96 22.05 -14.17
C ARG A 229 -14.00 21.70 -13.13
N VAL A 230 -13.61 21.76 -11.87
CA VAL A 230 -14.41 21.30 -10.74
C VAL A 230 -15.65 22.17 -10.58
N THR A 231 -16.81 21.57 -10.36
CA THR A 231 -18.05 22.30 -10.06
C THR A 231 -18.31 22.37 -8.54
N PRO A 232 -19.13 23.30 -8.04
CA PRO A 232 -19.49 23.34 -6.63
C PRO A 232 -20.17 22.05 -6.13
N GLU A 233 -20.96 21.41 -6.99
CA GLU A 233 -21.73 20.20 -6.68
C GLU A 233 -20.81 19.00 -6.40
N GLU A 234 -19.68 18.90 -7.12
CA GLU A 234 -18.66 17.85 -6.91
C GLU A 234 -17.95 17.91 -5.55
N LEU A 235 -18.16 18.98 -4.77
CA LEU A 235 -17.58 19.19 -3.44
C LEU A 235 -18.65 19.30 -2.34
N ALA A 236 -19.93 19.15 -2.66
CA ALA A 236 -21.03 19.43 -1.74
C ALA A 236 -21.14 18.42 -0.58
N ASP A 237 -20.92 17.13 -0.88
CA ASP A 237 -21.20 16.00 0.04
C ASP A 237 -19.96 15.49 0.80
N LEU A 238 -18.97 16.35 1.03
CA LEU A 238 -17.75 16.00 1.77
C LEU A 238 -18.01 15.88 3.27
N GLY A 239 -17.93 14.66 3.81
CA GLY A 239 -18.15 14.35 5.22
C GLY A 239 -17.27 15.17 6.19
N ALA A 240 -17.84 15.56 7.34
CA ALA A 240 -17.15 16.40 8.32
C ALA A 240 -15.85 15.75 8.84
N GLY A 241 -14.74 16.50 8.82
CA GLY A 241 -13.43 15.96 9.21
C GLY A 241 -12.74 15.11 8.14
N SER A 242 -13.29 15.03 6.92
CA SER A 242 -12.60 14.45 5.75
C SER A 242 -11.18 15.00 5.60
N SER A 243 -10.24 14.14 5.21
CA SER A 243 -8.95 14.60 4.70
C SER A 243 -9.16 15.26 3.33
N LEU A 244 -8.60 16.44 3.12
CA LEU A 244 -8.74 17.21 1.88
C LEU A 244 -7.35 17.56 1.33
N VAL A 245 -7.16 17.49 0.01
CA VAL A 245 -5.94 18.04 -0.62
C VAL A 245 -6.03 19.57 -0.73
N GLY A 246 -7.23 20.12 -0.83
CA GLY A 246 -7.48 21.55 -0.99
C GLY A 246 -7.94 21.94 -2.39
N ILE A 247 -8.73 21.09 -3.04
CA ILE A 247 -9.44 21.41 -4.27
C ILE A 247 -10.41 22.59 -4.04
N LYS A 248 -10.68 23.32 -5.12
CA LYS A 248 -11.62 24.44 -5.16
C LYS A 248 -12.54 24.30 -6.35
N GLU A 249 -13.80 24.61 -6.11
CA GLU A 249 -14.82 24.82 -7.12
C GLU A 249 -14.37 25.89 -8.13
N ASN A 250 -14.83 25.75 -9.37
CA ASN A 250 -14.51 26.62 -10.51
C ASN A 250 -13.05 26.62 -11.00
N GLU A 251 -12.12 26.01 -10.25
CA GLU A 251 -10.72 25.79 -10.66
C GLU A 251 -10.57 24.56 -11.57
N THR A 252 -9.49 24.54 -12.36
CA THR A 252 -9.15 23.42 -13.24
C THR A 252 -7.97 22.61 -12.67
N TYR A 253 -8.09 21.30 -12.59
CA TYR A 253 -7.04 20.39 -12.13
C TYR A 253 -6.71 19.39 -13.24
N THR A 254 -5.46 18.91 -13.29
CA THR A 254 -5.15 17.74 -14.12
C THR A 254 -5.54 16.46 -13.39
N VAL A 255 -5.84 15.39 -14.13
CA VAL A 255 -6.05 14.05 -13.55
C VAL A 255 -4.85 13.62 -12.69
N GLU A 256 -3.62 14.00 -13.06
CA GLU A 256 -2.43 13.82 -12.23
C GLU A 256 -2.48 14.61 -10.91
N ASP A 257 -2.96 15.85 -10.88
CA ASP A 257 -3.15 16.59 -9.63
C ASP A 257 -4.13 15.85 -8.71
N LEU A 258 -5.27 15.41 -9.25
CA LEU A 258 -6.30 14.67 -8.49
C LEU A 258 -5.71 13.39 -7.87
N TRP A 259 -5.04 12.54 -8.65
CA TRP A 259 -4.40 11.34 -8.11
C TRP A 259 -3.29 11.62 -7.09
N ARG A 260 -2.50 12.70 -7.27
CA ARG A 260 -1.56 13.14 -6.23
C ARG A 260 -2.29 13.52 -4.93
N GLY A 261 -3.47 14.15 -5.02
CA GLY A 261 -4.33 14.43 -3.86
C GLY A 261 -4.82 13.17 -3.15
N VAL A 262 -5.30 12.18 -3.91
CA VAL A 262 -5.76 10.87 -3.41
C VAL A 262 -4.63 10.13 -2.67
N PHE A 263 -3.44 10.02 -3.27
CA PHE A 263 -2.35 9.23 -2.69
C PHE A 263 -1.59 9.95 -1.58
N LEU A 264 -1.22 11.23 -1.76
CA LEU A 264 -0.37 11.91 -0.78
C LEU A 264 -1.19 12.41 0.43
N MET A 265 -2.21 13.22 0.17
CA MET A 265 -3.01 13.88 1.22
C MET A 265 -4.22 13.07 1.66
N SER A 266 -4.49 11.92 1.01
CA SER A 266 -5.71 11.14 1.27
C SER A 266 -7.01 11.89 0.95
N GLY A 267 -6.94 12.86 0.03
CA GLY A 267 -8.01 13.83 -0.23
C GLY A 267 -9.31 13.19 -0.71
N ASN A 268 -10.37 13.33 0.09
CA ASN A 268 -11.73 12.94 -0.27
C ASN A 268 -12.28 13.87 -1.36
N ASP A 269 -11.93 15.16 -1.34
CA ASP A 269 -12.20 16.12 -2.42
C ASP A 269 -11.71 15.62 -3.78
N ALA A 270 -10.50 15.04 -3.82
CA ALA A 270 -9.97 14.47 -5.07
C ALA A 270 -10.70 13.18 -5.50
N VAL A 271 -11.18 12.38 -4.55
CA VAL A 271 -12.01 11.19 -4.85
C VAL A 271 -13.38 11.61 -5.39
N HIS A 272 -14.06 12.58 -4.77
CA HIS A 272 -15.39 13.02 -5.19
C HIS A 272 -15.38 13.60 -6.61
N VAL A 273 -14.37 14.42 -6.94
CA VAL A 273 -14.18 14.91 -8.32
C VAL A 273 -13.94 13.78 -9.32
N LEU A 274 -13.04 12.82 -9.00
CA LEU A 274 -12.78 11.67 -9.87
C LEU A 274 -14.01 10.75 -10.00
N SER A 275 -14.86 10.65 -8.97
CA SER A 275 -16.14 9.96 -9.03
C SER A 275 -17.17 10.70 -9.89
N ALA A 276 -17.24 12.03 -9.82
CA ALA A 276 -18.10 12.82 -10.69
C ALA A 276 -17.70 12.69 -12.17
N MET A 277 -16.39 12.69 -12.47
CA MET A 277 -15.86 12.36 -13.79
C MET A 277 -16.23 10.93 -14.23
N ASN A 278 -16.51 10.02 -13.29
CA ASN A 278 -16.86 8.62 -13.53
C ASN A 278 -18.35 8.35 -13.79
N GLY A 279 -19.20 9.38 -13.77
CA GLY A 279 -20.67 9.24 -13.81
C GLY A 279 -21.36 9.51 -12.47
N GLY A 280 -20.60 9.49 -11.36
CA GLY A 280 -21.07 9.81 -10.02
C GLY A 280 -20.52 8.86 -8.95
N VAL A 281 -20.92 9.12 -7.70
CA VAL A 281 -20.55 8.28 -6.56
C VAL A 281 -21.16 6.87 -6.67
N ALA A 282 -22.42 6.76 -7.11
CA ALA A 282 -23.11 5.48 -7.28
C ALA A 282 -22.38 4.56 -8.29
N ASP A 283 -22.23 5.03 -9.53
CA ASP A 283 -21.50 4.31 -10.60
C ASP A 283 -20.07 3.92 -10.17
N THR A 284 -19.38 4.79 -9.42
CA THR A 284 -18.06 4.47 -8.85
C THR A 284 -18.12 3.34 -7.83
N VAL A 285 -19.09 3.37 -6.92
CA VAL A 285 -19.27 2.35 -5.87
C VAL A 285 -19.61 1.00 -6.48
N ASP A 286 -20.47 0.98 -7.51
CA ASP A 286 -20.81 -0.24 -8.25
C ASP A 286 -19.57 -0.82 -8.95
N GLU A 287 -18.82 -0.02 -9.72
CA GLU A 287 -17.57 -0.46 -10.36
C GLU A 287 -16.49 -0.91 -9.34
N MET A 288 -16.45 -0.31 -8.15
CA MET A 288 -15.55 -0.74 -7.08
C MET A 288 -15.97 -2.10 -6.49
N ASN A 289 -17.27 -2.33 -6.26
CA ASN A 289 -17.78 -3.62 -5.80
C ASN A 289 -17.61 -4.72 -6.87
N GLU A 290 -17.84 -4.41 -8.15
CA GLU A 290 -17.55 -5.32 -9.27
C GLU A 290 -16.05 -5.68 -9.33
N HIS A 291 -15.17 -4.70 -9.22
CA HIS A 291 -13.73 -4.91 -9.25
C HIS A 291 -13.23 -5.67 -8.00
N ALA A 292 -13.80 -5.43 -6.83
CA ALA A 292 -13.55 -6.25 -5.64
C ALA A 292 -13.97 -7.72 -5.86
N ALA A 293 -15.13 -7.96 -6.48
CA ALA A 293 -15.59 -9.30 -6.82
C ALA A 293 -14.66 -10.01 -7.83
N GLU A 294 -14.18 -9.30 -8.87
CA GLU A 294 -13.18 -9.78 -9.84
C GLU A 294 -11.85 -10.15 -9.17
N LEU A 295 -11.38 -9.33 -8.22
CA LEU A 295 -10.19 -9.63 -7.41
C LEU A 295 -10.42 -10.74 -6.37
N GLN A 296 -11.66 -11.20 -6.19
CA GLN A 296 -12.10 -12.14 -5.16
C GLN A 296 -11.91 -11.62 -3.72
N ALA A 297 -12.01 -10.30 -3.55
CA ALA A 297 -12.06 -9.63 -2.26
C ALA A 297 -13.48 -9.69 -1.70
N LEU A 298 -13.85 -10.85 -1.13
CA LEU A 298 -15.24 -11.18 -0.76
C LEU A 298 -15.62 -10.76 0.67
N ASP A 299 -14.71 -10.19 1.45
CA ASP A 299 -15.00 -9.59 2.75
C ASP A 299 -15.38 -8.10 2.62
N THR A 300 -15.16 -7.51 1.43
CA THR A 300 -15.31 -6.09 1.15
C THR A 300 -16.72 -5.71 0.71
N GLU A 301 -17.20 -4.59 1.23
CA GLU A 301 -18.47 -3.96 0.88
C GLU A 301 -18.24 -2.45 0.80
N VAL A 302 -18.32 -1.89 -0.40
CA VAL A 302 -18.08 -0.47 -0.67
C VAL A 302 -19.40 0.27 -0.58
N VAL A 303 -19.43 1.33 0.24
CA VAL A 303 -20.56 2.25 0.40
C VAL A 303 -20.17 3.66 -0.02
N SER A 304 -18.93 4.07 0.27
CA SER A 304 -18.28 5.29 -0.23
C SER A 304 -16.95 4.97 -0.93
N PRO A 305 -16.57 5.69 -2.00
CA PRO A 305 -15.33 5.42 -2.74
C PRO A 305 -14.06 5.85 -1.99
N ASP A 306 -14.20 6.77 -1.03
CA ASP A 306 -13.07 7.30 -0.25
C ASP A 306 -12.78 6.48 1.04
N GLY A 307 -13.66 5.56 1.42
CA GLY A 307 -13.55 4.76 2.63
C GLY A 307 -13.80 5.53 3.92
N TYR A 308 -14.60 6.61 3.87
CA TYR A 308 -15.12 7.29 5.05
C TYR A 308 -16.07 6.35 5.84
N ASP A 309 -16.34 6.68 7.11
CA ASP A 309 -17.19 5.85 7.97
C ASP A 309 -18.65 5.90 7.50
N ALA A 310 -19.16 4.75 7.02
CA ALA A 310 -20.55 4.55 6.63
C ALA A 310 -21.08 3.19 7.16
N PRO A 311 -22.38 3.06 7.47
CA PRO A 311 -22.98 1.78 7.82
C PRO A 311 -22.77 0.74 6.70
N GLY A 312 -22.37 -0.49 7.05
CA GLY A 312 -22.06 -1.56 6.09
C GLY A 312 -20.65 -1.49 5.48
N GLN A 313 -19.95 -0.35 5.54
CA GLN A 313 -18.66 -0.20 4.88
C GLN A 313 -17.52 -0.97 5.59
N VAL A 314 -17.07 -2.07 4.98
CA VAL A 314 -16.06 -2.96 5.53
C VAL A 314 -15.11 -3.53 4.46
N SER A 315 -13.97 -4.04 4.91
CA SER A 315 -13.02 -4.86 4.16
C SER A 315 -12.24 -5.74 5.15
N SER A 316 -11.27 -6.52 4.69
CA SER A 316 -10.39 -7.32 5.56
C SER A 316 -8.91 -7.05 5.26
N ALA A 317 -8.01 -7.46 6.15
CA ALA A 317 -6.57 -7.28 5.89
C ALA A 317 -6.12 -8.09 4.66
N TYR A 318 -6.75 -9.24 4.42
CA TYR A 318 -6.57 -10.04 3.21
C TYR A 318 -7.02 -9.29 1.95
N ASP A 319 -8.25 -8.77 1.93
CA ASP A 319 -8.82 -8.04 0.79
C ASP A 319 -8.04 -6.75 0.44
N LEU A 320 -7.71 -5.95 1.46
CA LEU A 320 -6.86 -4.76 1.29
C LEU A 320 -5.49 -5.12 0.69
N THR A 321 -4.96 -6.31 0.99
CA THR A 321 -3.70 -6.80 0.41
C THR A 321 -3.88 -7.26 -1.04
N LEU A 322 -5.04 -7.81 -1.41
CA LEU A 322 -5.37 -8.07 -2.82
C LEU A 322 -5.44 -6.77 -3.64
N PHE A 323 -6.07 -5.72 -3.11
CA PHE A 323 -6.12 -4.40 -3.77
C PHE A 323 -4.73 -3.81 -3.96
N ALA A 324 -3.86 -3.90 -2.95
CA ALA A 324 -2.48 -3.48 -3.08
C ALA A 324 -1.70 -4.31 -4.11
N ARG A 325 -1.86 -5.64 -4.11
CA ARG A 325 -1.18 -6.56 -5.06
C ARG A 325 -1.58 -6.28 -6.51
N SER A 326 -2.87 -6.05 -6.75
CA SER A 326 -3.42 -5.67 -8.06
C SER A 326 -2.98 -4.25 -8.48
N GLY A 327 -3.18 -3.26 -7.60
CA GLY A 327 -2.77 -1.87 -7.84
C GLY A 327 -1.29 -1.74 -8.19
N MET A 328 -0.42 -2.46 -7.48
CA MET A 328 1.01 -2.49 -7.74
C MET A 328 1.40 -3.06 -9.11
N GLN A 329 0.48 -3.64 -9.91
CA GLN A 329 0.73 -3.95 -11.34
C GLN A 329 0.82 -2.69 -12.20
N LYS A 330 0.06 -1.64 -11.85
CA LYS A 330 -0.12 -0.44 -12.66
C LYS A 330 1.01 0.54 -12.38
N LYS A 331 1.69 0.99 -13.45
CA LYS A 331 2.82 1.93 -13.34
C LYS A 331 2.44 3.18 -12.56
N ASP A 332 1.32 3.81 -12.90
CA ASP A 332 0.93 5.08 -12.31
C ASP A 332 0.47 4.93 -10.85
N PHE A 333 -0.14 3.78 -10.47
CA PHE A 333 -0.38 3.46 -9.06
C PHE A 333 0.93 3.45 -8.26
N ARG A 334 1.95 2.71 -8.74
CA ARG A 334 3.28 2.68 -8.09
C ARG A 334 3.91 4.06 -7.98
N GLU A 335 3.77 4.87 -9.04
CA GLU A 335 4.34 6.22 -9.10
C GLU A 335 3.69 7.16 -8.07
N TYR A 336 2.35 7.22 -8.01
CA TYR A 336 1.66 8.03 -7.01
C TYR A 336 1.87 7.52 -5.59
N ALA A 337 1.81 6.20 -5.38
CA ALA A 337 1.99 5.56 -4.09
C ALA A 337 3.39 5.79 -3.49
N SER A 338 4.45 5.82 -4.31
CA SER A 338 5.83 6.08 -3.88
C SER A 338 6.23 7.57 -3.89
N THR A 339 5.38 8.47 -4.39
CA THR A 339 5.66 9.91 -4.40
C THR A 339 5.62 10.48 -2.99
N VAL A 340 6.76 11.00 -2.51
CA VAL A 340 6.93 11.52 -1.14
C VAL A 340 6.37 12.94 -0.98
N ARG A 341 6.56 13.79 -2.00
CA ARG A 341 6.14 15.21 -2.04
C ARG A 341 5.81 15.60 -3.47
N ALA A 342 4.86 16.52 -3.64
CA ALA A 342 4.55 17.15 -4.92
C ALA A 342 4.12 18.61 -4.70
N MET A 343 4.20 19.42 -5.75
CA MET A 343 3.48 20.70 -5.78
C MET A 343 2.05 20.46 -6.26
N PHE A 344 1.08 21.05 -5.55
CA PHE A 344 -0.34 21.01 -5.90
C PHE A 344 -0.82 22.44 -6.25
N PRO A 345 -1.65 22.63 -7.29
CA PRO A 345 -2.10 23.95 -7.71
C PRO A 345 -3.21 24.46 -6.78
N GLY A 346 -2.94 25.55 -6.04
CA GLY A 346 -3.89 26.14 -5.09
C GLY A 346 -5.02 26.93 -5.75
N GLU A 347 -5.62 27.87 -5.02
CA GLU A 347 -6.69 28.74 -5.51
C GLU A 347 -6.16 29.92 -6.35
N THR A 348 -6.88 30.33 -7.41
CA THR A 348 -6.61 31.56 -8.15
C THR A 348 -7.08 32.76 -7.36
N ARG A 349 -6.15 33.67 -7.04
CA ARG A 349 -6.43 34.90 -6.30
C ARG A 349 -6.00 36.13 -7.10
N LYS A 350 -6.58 37.29 -6.78
CA LYS A 350 -6.12 38.58 -7.33
C LYS A 350 -4.77 38.94 -6.71
N GLY A 351 -3.72 39.00 -7.52
CA GLY A 351 -2.39 39.42 -7.10
C GLY A 351 -2.28 40.95 -6.91
N ALA A 352 -1.09 41.42 -6.51
CA ALA A 352 -0.81 42.83 -6.16
C ALA A 352 -1.04 43.88 -7.29
N LYS A 353 -1.45 43.46 -8.48
CA LYS A 353 -1.82 44.33 -9.62
C LYS A 353 -3.20 43.96 -10.21
N GLY A 354 -4.08 43.34 -9.42
CA GLY A 354 -5.40 42.86 -9.85
C GLY A 354 -5.41 41.65 -10.80
N LYS A 355 -4.26 41.29 -11.38
CA LYS A 355 -4.10 40.11 -12.25
C LYS A 355 -4.37 38.81 -11.48
N PRO A 356 -5.06 37.81 -12.08
CA PRO A 356 -5.21 36.49 -11.48
C PRO A 356 -3.84 35.81 -11.34
N TYR A 357 -3.62 35.15 -10.20
CA TYR A 357 -2.44 34.35 -9.92
C TYR A 357 -2.83 33.15 -9.06
N ARG A 358 -2.43 31.95 -9.49
CA ARG A 358 -2.68 30.69 -8.81
C ARG A 358 -1.40 30.20 -8.17
N LYS A 359 -1.30 30.30 -6.84
CA LYS A 359 -0.09 29.93 -6.10
C LYS A 359 -0.11 28.42 -5.80
N PRO A 360 0.89 27.64 -6.23
CA PRO A 360 1.00 26.25 -5.81
C PRO A 360 1.53 26.14 -4.38
N PHE A 361 1.21 25.04 -3.70
CA PHE A 361 1.74 24.70 -2.38
C PHE A 361 2.27 23.26 -2.38
N GLU A 362 3.15 22.92 -1.43
CA GLU A 362 3.69 21.56 -1.33
C GLU A 362 2.69 20.67 -0.58
N ILE A 363 2.29 19.58 -1.22
CA ILE A 363 1.62 18.43 -0.60
C ILE A 363 2.63 17.32 -0.37
N GLN A 364 2.36 16.49 0.64
CA GLN A 364 3.33 15.55 1.16
C GLN A 364 2.61 14.27 1.56
N ASN A 365 3.23 13.11 1.30
CA ASN A 365 2.59 11.83 1.57
C ASN A 365 2.22 11.68 3.06
N THR A 366 1.12 11.02 3.37
CA THR A 366 0.68 10.77 4.75
C THR A 366 1.28 9.49 5.33
N ASN A 367 1.79 8.59 4.47
CA ASN A 367 2.54 7.39 4.83
C ASN A 367 3.86 7.74 5.55
N ARG A 368 3.96 7.41 6.84
CA ARG A 368 5.14 7.72 7.68
C ARG A 368 6.29 6.75 7.50
N LEU A 369 6.06 5.51 7.05
CA LEU A 369 7.16 4.61 6.67
C LEU A 369 7.85 5.08 5.39
N LEU A 370 7.14 5.75 4.47
CA LEU A 370 7.71 6.30 3.23
C LEU A 370 8.54 7.57 3.46
N ARG A 371 8.08 8.50 4.32
CA ARG A 371 8.70 9.82 4.49
C ARG A 371 9.40 10.09 5.81
N GLY A 372 9.18 9.23 6.80
CA GLY A 372 9.58 9.44 8.19
C GLY A 372 8.63 10.34 8.99
N ASP A 373 8.83 10.36 10.30
CA ASP A 373 8.19 11.21 11.28
C ASP A 373 9.10 11.35 12.52
N GLY A 374 8.63 12.02 13.58
CA GLY A 374 9.40 12.18 14.82
C GLY A 374 9.83 10.87 15.49
N ASP A 375 8.97 9.84 15.45
CA ASP A 375 9.17 8.53 16.09
C ASP A 375 9.13 7.34 15.11
N VAL A 376 9.04 7.60 13.81
CA VAL A 376 9.09 6.60 12.73
C VAL A 376 10.15 7.00 11.72
N ARG A 377 11.11 6.11 11.45
CA ARG A 377 12.11 6.34 10.39
C ARG A 377 11.55 5.88 9.04
N VAL A 378 12.09 6.43 7.96
CA VAL A 378 11.86 5.87 6.61
C VAL A 378 12.29 4.40 6.62
N TYR A 379 11.38 3.51 6.23
CA TYR A 379 11.61 2.06 6.26
C TYR A 379 12.46 1.62 5.06
N PRO A 380 13.56 0.86 5.24
CA PRO A 380 14.41 0.43 4.13
C PRO A 380 13.66 -0.40 3.08
N GLY A 381 13.67 0.04 1.83
CA GLY A 381 13.05 -0.66 0.70
C GLY A 381 11.55 -0.39 0.52
N ILE A 382 10.93 0.47 1.35
CA ILE A 382 9.51 0.85 1.22
C ILE A 382 9.23 1.52 -0.14
N ALA A 383 8.14 1.15 -0.80
CA ALA A 383 7.66 1.76 -2.04
C ALA A 383 6.20 2.26 -1.94
N GLY A 384 5.73 2.54 -0.72
CA GLY A 384 4.53 3.32 -0.47
C GLY A 384 3.29 2.49 -0.13
N VAL A 385 2.31 2.51 -1.04
CA VAL A 385 0.90 2.07 -0.89
C VAL A 385 0.04 3.09 -0.11
N LYS A 386 -0.59 2.78 1.03
CA LYS A 386 -1.63 3.68 1.62
C LYS A 386 -1.88 3.50 3.12
N ASN A 387 -2.12 4.61 3.80
CA ASN A 387 -2.65 4.68 5.18
C ASN A 387 -4.11 5.16 5.22
N GLY A 388 -4.82 4.85 6.30
CA GLY A 388 -6.13 5.38 6.64
C GLY A 388 -6.30 5.58 8.15
N ASN A 389 -7.23 6.46 8.53
CA ASN A 389 -7.73 6.56 9.90
C ASN A 389 -9.13 7.16 9.89
N THR A 390 -10.07 6.53 10.58
CA THR A 390 -11.42 7.07 10.86
C THR A 390 -11.86 6.66 12.27
N THR A 391 -13.03 7.11 12.73
CA THR A 391 -13.53 6.83 14.09
C THR A 391 -13.84 5.35 14.27
N ASN A 392 -14.48 4.72 13.27
CA ASN A 392 -14.88 3.31 13.37
C ASN A 392 -13.74 2.34 13.01
N ALA A 393 -12.86 2.73 12.08
CA ALA A 393 -11.73 1.90 11.66
C ALA A 393 -10.55 1.92 12.65
N GLY A 394 -10.34 3.04 13.35
CA GLY A 394 -9.03 3.35 13.92
C GLY A 394 -7.97 3.49 12.81
N ALA A 395 -6.69 3.29 13.16
CA ALA A 395 -5.61 3.41 12.20
C ALA A 395 -5.46 2.14 11.33
N THR A 396 -5.41 2.31 10.01
CA THR A 396 -5.18 1.24 9.02
C THR A 396 -3.99 1.57 8.13
N PHE A 397 -3.26 0.56 7.70
CA PHE A 397 -2.13 0.71 6.78
C PHE A 397 -1.96 -0.51 5.90
N THR A 398 -1.63 -0.28 4.64
CA THR A 398 -1.05 -1.28 3.75
C THR A 398 0.22 -0.70 3.16
N GLY A 399 1.29 -1.49 3.15
CA GLY A 399 2.59 -1.12 2.58
C GLY A 399 3.17 -2.21 1.70
N VAL A 400 4.16 -1.81 0.90
CA VAL A 400 4.99 -2.72 0.10
C VAL A 400 6.47 -2.36 0.28
N ALA A 401 7.34 -3.37 0.42
CA ALA A 401 8.78 -3.17 0.53
C ALA A 401 9.57 -4.24 -0.23
N GLU A 402 10.75 -3.88 -0.75
CA GLU A 402 11.72 -4.82 -1.34
C GLU A 402 13.01 -4.89 -0.50
N GLN A 403 13.43 -6.11 -0.13
CA GLN A 403 14.76 -6.36 0.43
C GLN A 403 15.33 -7.67 -0.15
N GLY A 404 16.61 -7.66 -0.50
CA GLY A 404 17.30 -8.85 -1.04
C GLY A 404 16.71 -9.40 -2.35
N GLY A 405 15.94 -8.60 -3.10
CA GLY A 405 15.24 -9.04 -4.30
C GLY A 405 13.92 -9.77 -4.05
N ARG A 406 13.42 -9.79 -2.81
CA ARG A 406 12.06 -10.24 -2.46
C ARG A 406 11.18 -9.03 -2.18
N VAL A 407 9.92 -9.08 -2.64
CA VAL A 407 8.92 -8.03 -2.41
C VAL A 407 7.83 -8.56 -1.48
N LEU A 408 7.62 -7.87 -0.35
CA LEU A 408 6.58 -8.21 0.61
C LEU A 408 5.49 -7.13 0.64
N LEU A 409 4.25 -7.58 0.85
CA LEU A 409 3.10 -6.76 1.21
C LEU A 409 2.74 -7.01 2.68
N VAL A 410 2.42 -5.94 3.40
CA VAL A 410 1.94 -6.01 4.79
C VAL A 410 0.75 -5.09 4.96
N THR A 411 -0.35 -5.62 5.49
CA THR A 411 -1.52 -4.84 5.93
C THR A 411 -1.71 -4.99 7.43
N VAL A 412 -2.05 -3.90 8.11
CA VAL A 412 -2.31 -3.80 9.55
C VAL A 412 -3.57 -2.96 9.76
N MET A 413 -4.52 -3.47 10.55
CA MET A 413 -5.80 -2.81 10.84
C MET A 413 -6.04 -2.72 12.35
N ASN A 414 -6.32 -1.50 12.81
CA ASN A 414 -6.76 -1.16 14.16
C ASN A 414 -5.84 -1.72 15.29
N PRO A 415 -4.59 -1.22 15.43
CA PRO A 415 -3.78 -1.41 16.63
C PRO A 415 -4.50 -0.95 17.89
N ALA A 416 -4.61 -1.82 18.89
CA ALA A 416 -5.27 -1.49 20.17
C ALA A 416 -4.42 -0.58 21.08
N LYS A 417 -3.10 -0.54 20.90
CA LYS A 417 -2.20 0.41 21.58
C LYS A 417 -2.46 1.84 21.10
N ALA A 418 -2.85 2.71 22.03
CA ALA A 418 -2.97 4.16 21.82
C ALA A 418 -1.62 4.90 21.79
N GLU A 419 -0.63 4.35 21.09
CA GLU A 419 0.67 4.98 20.86
C GLU A 419 0.71 5.73 19.53
N HIS A 420 1.45 6.84 19.47
CA HIS A 420 1.65 7.60 18.24
C HIS A 420 2.24 6.68 17.15
N ASN A 421 1.73 6.77 15.92
CA ASN A 421 2.20 6.01 14.77
C ASN A 421 2.24 4.46 14.93
N GLU A 422 1.52 3.85 15.89
CA GLU A 422 1.69 2.40 16.16
C GLU A 422 1.36 1.50 14.96
N VAL A 423 0.42 1.87 14.09
CA VAL A 423 0.14 1.12 12.84
C VAL A 423 1.38 0.99 11.95
N TYR A 424 2.22 2.02 11.90
CA TYR A 424 3.48 2.02 11.16
C TYR A 424 4.56 1.22 11.89
N LYS A 425 4.60 1.29 13.23
CA LYS A 425 5.55 0.54 14.05
C LYS A 425 5.27 -0.97 14.00
N GLU A 426 4.02 -1.40 14.14
CA GLU A 426 3.59 -2.80 13.95
C GLU A 426 3.89 -3.28 12.52
N THR A 427 3.58 -2.47 11.51
CA THR A 427 3.91 -2.80 10.11
C THR A 427 5.41 -2.99 9.90
N ALA A 428 6.25 -2.11 10.46
CA ALA A 428 7.72 -2.24 10.35
C ALA A 428 8.22 -3.53 11.02
N ARG A 429 7.71 -3.87 12.21
CA ARG A 429 8.04 -5.14 12.90
C ARG A 429 7.61 -6.37 12.09
N LEU A 430 6.48 -6.29 11.39
CA LEU A 430 5.98 -7.34 10.50
C LEU A 430 6.80 -7.47 9.20
N PHE A 431 7.27 -6.37 8.60
CA PHE A 431 8.22 -6.42 7.49
C PHE A 431 9.56 -7.03 7.92
N ASP A 432 10.13 -6.56 9.03
CA ASP A 432 11.41 -7.06 9.56
C ASP A 432 11.34 -8.58 9.84
N TRP A 433 10.24 -9.04 10.44
CA TRP A 433 9.96 -10.47 10.59
C TRP A 433 9.83 -11.17 9.24
N GLY A 434 9.01 -10.64 8.32
CA GLY A 434 8.72 -11.24 7.02
C GLY A 434 9.98 -11.47 6.18
N PHE A 435 10.88 -10.49 6.08
CA PHE A 435 12.14 -10.64 5.36
C PHE A 435 13.09 -11.64 6.03
N ALA A 436 13.13 -11.68 7.37
CA ALA A 436 13.95 -12.63 8.11
C ALA A 436 13.38 -14.08 8.10
N ALA A 437 12.07 -14.23 7.95
CA ALA A 437 11.32 -15.49 7.92
C ALA A 437 11.14 -16.07 6.51
N ALA A 438 11.28 -15.26 5.46
CA ALA A 438 11.13 -15.69 4.07
C ALA A 438 12.03 -16.90 3.74
N GLY A 439 11.45 -17.93 3.12
CA GLY A 439 12.12 -19.21 2.83
C GLY A 439 12.34 -20.13 4.04
N LYS A 440 11.91 -19.72 5.24
CA LYS A 440 11.99 -20.49 6.51
C LYS A 440 10.62 -20.74 7.15
N VAL A 441 9.55 -20.27 6.53
CA VAL A 441 8.17 -20.56 6.92
C VAL A 441 7.46 -21.27 5.80
N ARG A 442 6.50 -22.13 6.14
CA ARG A 442 5.57 -22.69 5.17
C ARG A 442 4.39 -21.72 5.02
N PRO A 443 3.94 -21.43 3.79
CA PRO A 443 2.78 -20.55 3.59
C PRO A 443 1.55 -21.10 4.32
N VAL A 444 0.83 -20.22 5.03
CA VAL A 444 -0.43 -20.56 5.72
C VAL A 444 -1.66 -20.33 4.83
N GLY A 445 -1.46 -19.76 3.64
CA GLY A 445 -2.44 -19.53 2.61
C GLY A 445 -1.80 -18.85 1.41
N THR A 446 -2.62 -18.38 0.47
CA THR A 446 -2.19 -17.65 -0.73
C THR A 446 -3.17 -16.52 -1.05
N LEU A 447 -2.64 -15.37 -1.49
CA LEU A 447 -3.40 -14.32 -2.14
C LEU A 447 -3.86 -14.84 -3.51
N VAL A 448 -5.15 -15.13 -3.64
CA VAL A 448 -5.73 -15.66 -4.88
C VAL A 448 -5.49 -14.72 -6.06
N ALA A 449 -5.41 -15.30 -7.26
CA ALA A 449 -5.41 -14.54 -8.51
C ALA A 449 -6.82 -14.01 -8.83
N PRO A 450 -6.97 -12.92 -9.60
CA PRO A 450 -8.26 -12.43 -10.08
C PRO A 450 -9.03 -13.51 -10.87
N ARG A 451 -10.36 -13.45 -10.92
CA ARG A 451 -11.18 -14.44 -11.63
C ARG A 451 -10.78 -14.57 -13.10
N SER A 452 -10.53 -13.44 -13.78
CA SER A 452 -10.05 -13.39 -15.17
C SER A 452 -8.68 -14.02 -15.42
N ALA A 453 -7.90 -14.31 -14.38
CA ALA A 453 -6.64 -15.04 -14.49
C ALA A 453 -6.84 -16.57 -14.51
N ARG A 454 -7.98 -17.07 -14.01
CA ARG A 454 -8.33 -18.49 -14.06
C ARG A 454 -8.81 -18.82 -15.47
N GLY A 455 -8.14 -19.77 -16.14
CA GLY A 455 -8.65 -20.33 -17.39
C GLY A 455 -9.93 -21.15 -17.15
N PRO A 456 -10.71 -21.46 -18.21
CA PRO A 456 -11.98 -22.18 -18.11
C PRO A 456 -11.88 -23.59 -17.49
N GLU A 457 -10.68 -24.15 -17.32
CA GLU A 457 -10.46 -25.43 -16.63
C GLU A 457 -10.70 -25.37 -15.12
N ALA A 458 -10.75 -24.18 -14.50
CA ALA A 458 -10.92 -24.04 -13.05
C ALA A 458 -12.38 -24.22 -12.58
N GLU A 459 -13.36 -24.05 -13.47
CA GLU A 459 -14.79 -24.20 -13.17
C GLU A 459 -15.30 -25.63 -13.46
N GLY A 460 -14.56 -26.42 -14.24
CA GLY A 460 -14.89 -27.80 -14.60
C GLY A 460 -14.56 -28.88 -13.56
N ARG A 461 -14.10 -28.51 -12.35
CA ARG A 461 -13.74 -29.45 -11.27
C ARG A 461 -14.59 -29.31 -10.00
N SER A 462 -15.87 -28.97 -10.17
CA SER A 462 -16.92 -29.29 -9.20
C SER A 462 -17.81 -30.42 -9.75
N GLY A 463 -17.24 -31.62 -9.86
CA GLY A 463 -18.07 -32.84 -9.98
C GLY A 463 -18.89 -33.02 -8.70
N PRO A 464 -20.09 -33.62 -8.77
CA PRO A 464 -20.92 -33.82 -7.58
C PRO A 464 -20.17 -34.63 -6.52
N ALA A 465 -20.29 -34.21 -5.26
CA ALA A 465 -19.77 -34.98 -4.15
C ALA A 465 -20.46 -36.35 -4.09
N PRO A 466 -19.74 -37.44 -3.78
CA PRO A 466 -20.39 -38.71 -3.47
C PRO A 466 -21.24 -38.53 -2.22
N GLU A 467 -22.49 -38.99 -2.27
CA GLU A 467 -23.43 -38.94 -1.14
C GLU A 467 -22.90 -39.78 0.05
N PRO A 468 -23.18 -39.38 1.29
CA PRO A 468 -22.77 -40.16 2.46
C PRO A 468 -23.66 -41.40 2.62
N GLU A 469 -23.12 -42.58 2.34
CA GLU A 469 -23.78 -43.84 2.70
C GLU A 469 -23.96 -43.95 4.22
N ALA A 470 -25.21 -44.11 4.66
CA ALA A 470 -25.57 -44.31 6.06
C ALA A 470 -25.26 -45.75 6.50
N PRO A 471 -24.90 -45.98 7.78
CA PRO A 471 -24.55 -47.32 8.27
C PRO A 471 -25.81 -48.21 8.41
N GLY A 472 -25.93 -49.22 7.55
CA GLY A 472 -26.95 -50.26 7.66
C GLY A 472 -26.54 -51.39 8.60
N GLU A 473 -27.23 -51.53 9.74
CA GLU A 473 -27.07 -52.67 10.64
C GLU A 473 -27.65 -53.98 10.05
N ALA A 474 -27.18 -55.10 10.58
CA ALA A 474 -27.53 -56.44 10.09
C ALA A 474 -28.96 -56.87 10.43
N GLY A 475 -29.65 -57.49 9.47
CA GLY A 475 -30.91 -58.21 9.67
C GLY A 475 -31.03 -59.36 8.65
N GLY A 476 -31.02 -60.60 9.13
CA GLY A 476 -31.07 -61.78 8.26
C GLY A 476 -32.47 -62.10 7.73
N GLY A 477 -32.56 -62.66 6.52
CA GLY A 477 -33.80 -63.11 5.90
C GLY A 477 -33.56 -64.07 4.73
N THR A 478 -34.13 -65.27 4.80
CA THR A 478 -34.01 -66.37 3.83
C THR A 478 -34.97 -66.25 2.64
N GLY A 479 -34.59 -66.67 1.41
CA GLY A 479 -35.61 -66.86 0.35
C GLY A 479 -35.15 -67.12 -1.11
N ALA A 480 -34.77 -68.36 -1.42
CA ALA A 480 -34.93 -69.14 -2.67
C ALA A 480 -35.05 -68.50 -4.10
N ALA A 481 -34.29 -69.10 -5.05
CA ALA A 481 -34.50 -69.25 -6.53
C ALA A 481 -34.65 -67.96 -7.39
N GLY A 482 -34.21 -67.85 -8.66
CA GLY A 482 -33.52 -68.71 -9.64
C GLY A 482 -33.48 -67.94 -10.99
N ALA A 483 -32.74 -68.29 -12.06
CA ALA A 483 -31.83 -69.40 -12.37
C ALA A 483 -30.81 -68.96 -13.47
N GLY A 484 -30.03 -69.90 -14.06
CA GLY A 484 -29.11 -69.64 -15.19
C GLY A 484 -29.75 -69.74 -16.60
N PRO A 485 -28.98 -69.77 -17.72
CA PRO A 485 -27.73 -70.54 -17.84
C PRO A 485 -26.52 -69.87 -18.55
N VAL A 486 -25.44 -70.65 -18.60
CA VAL A 486 -24.05 -70.39 -19.04
C VAL A 486 -23.75 -70.56 -20.54
N ALA A 487 -22.74 -69.84 -21.06
CA ALA A 487 -21.59 -70.29 -21.90
C ALA A 487 -20.70 -69.07 -22.26
N GLY A 488 -19.38 -69.12 -22.47
CA GLY A 488 -18.37 -70.19 -22.41
C GLY A 488 -16.93 -69.60 -22.54
N ALA A 489 -15.88 -70.43 -22.37
CA ALA A 489 -14.45 -70.06 -22.38
C ALA A 489 -13.92 -69.67 -23.80
N ALA A 490 -12.68 -69.23 -24.08
CA ALA A 490 -11.38 -69.22 -23.38
C ALA A 490 -10.57 -67.95 -23.86
N ALA A 491 -9.28 -67.69 -23.61
CA ALA A 491 -8.13 -68.49 -23.17
C ALA A 491 -7.05 -67.61 -22.50
N ALA A 492 -6.02 -68.23 -21.95
CA ALA A 492 -4.79 -67.56 -21.51
C ALA A 492 -3.79 -67.41 -22.67
N ASP A 493 -2.94 -66.38 -22.63
CA ASP A 493 -1.49 -66.60 -22.74
C ASP A 493 -0.69 -65.37 -22.26
N GLY A 494 0.45 -65.62 -21.61
CA GLY A 494 1.34 -64.58 -21.11
C GLY A 494 2.51 -64.31 -22.04
N SER A 495 2.92 -63.05 -22.20
CA SER A 495 4.16 -62.72 -22.91
C SER A 495 4.86 -61.46 -22.37
N THR A 496 6.07 -61.69 -21.84
CA THR A 496 7.21 -60.77 -21.68
C THR A 496 6.97 -59.27 -21.39
N GLY A 497 7.16 -58.90 -20.11
CA GLY A 497 7.34 -57.51 -19.65
C GLY A 497 8.65 -56.82 -20.07
N ALA A 498 9.17 -57.10 -21.28
CA ALA A 498 10.38 -56.48 -21.83
C ALA A 498 10.10 -55.24 -22.69
N GLY A 499 8.91 -55.14 -23.30
CA GLY A 499 8.58 -54.05 -24.24
C GLY A 499 8.38 -52.68 -23.58
N ILE A 500 7.83 -52.64 -22.36
CA ILE A 500 7.45 -51.38 -21.69
C ILE A 500 8.69 -50.60 -21.20
N ALA A 501 9.72 -51.30 -20.73
CA ALA A 501 10.96 -50.67 -20.26
C ALA A 501 11.75 -49.97 -21.39
N ALA A 502 11.77 -50.55 -22.60
CA ALA A 502 12.44 -49.96 -23.75
C ALA A 502 11.75 -48.67 -24.25
N GLY A 503 10.42 -48.62 -24.23
CA GLY A 503 9.65 -47.45 -24.66
C GLY A 503 9.89 -46.22 -23.77
N ILE A 504 9.98 -46.40 -22.45
CA ILE A 504 10.19 -45.30 -21.50
C ILE A 504 11.61 -44.72 -21.64
N ALA A 505 12.63 -45.56 -21.81
CA ALA A 505 14.01 -45.11 -22.01
C ALA A 505 14.20 -44.33 -23.33
N GLY A 506 13.58 -44.81 -24.42
CA GLY A 506 13.62 -44.12 -25.72
C GLY A 506 12.94 -42.74 -25.70
N GLY A 507 11.75 -42.65 -25.09
CA GLY A 507 11.01 -41.39 -24.97
C GLY A 507 11.74 -40.32 -24.16
N ALA A 508 12.38 -40.71 -23.05
CA ALA A 508 13.17 -39.80 -22.22
C ALA A 508 14.39 -39.23 -22.98
N LEU A 509 15.08 -40.04 -23.79
CA LEU A 509 16.25 -39.59 -24.55
C LEU A 509 15.86 -38.58 -25.65
N VAL A 510 14.77 -38.82 -26.36
CA VAL A 510 14.25 -37.90 -27.40
C VAL A 510 13.81 -36.56 -26.78
N LEU A 511 13.14 -36.60 -25.62
CA LEU A 511 12.79 -35.38 -24.88
C LEU A 511 14.02 -34.59 -24.41
N LEU A 512 15.04 -35.26 -23.86
CA LEU A 512 16.27 -34.60 -23.40
C LEU A 512 17.05 -33.97 -24.57
N VAL A 513 17.20 -34.68 -25.70
CA VAL A 513 17.86 -34.14 -26.90
C VAL A 513 17.06 -32.98 -27.50
N GLY A 514 15.73 -33.09 -27.60
CA GLY A 514 14.87 -32.01 -28.07
C GLY A 514 14.92 -30.76 -27.16
N THR A 515 14.96 -30.96 -25.85
CA THR A 515 15.08 -29.88 -24.86
C THR A 515 16.45 -29.21 -24.95
N ALA A 516 17.54 -29.98 -25.02
CA ALA A 516 18.89 -29.44 -25.20
C ALA A 516 19.04 -28.66 -26.51
N TYR A 517 18.46 -29.15 -27.61
CA TYR A 517 18.43 -28.46 -28.89
C TYR A 517 17.65 -27.14 -28.84
N LEU A 518 16.46 -27.13 -28.20
CA LEU A 518 15.66 -25.92 -28.03
C LEU A 518 16.32 -24.88 -27.12
N VAL A 519 17.00 -25.32 -26.06
CA VAL A 519 17.79 -24.44 -25.18
C VAL A 519 18.97 -23.83 -25.94
N ASN A 520 19.79 -24.65 -26.63
CA ASN A 520 20.94 -24.16 -27.39
C ASN A 520 20.55 -23.24 -28.58
N ARG A 521 19.36 -23.44 -29.17
CA ARG A 521 18.81 -22.55 -30.20
C ARG A 521 18.31 -21.21 -29.65
N ARG A 522 17.81 -21.16 -28.41
CA ARG A 522 17.36 -19.90 -27.77
C ARG A 522 18.47 -19.16 -27.04
N TRP A 523 19.50 -19.86 -26.59
CA TRP A 523 20.63 -19.36 -25.82
C TRP A 523 21.93 -19.97 -26.35
N PRO A 524 22.46 -19.52 -27.49
CA PRO A 524 23.75 -20.00 -27.98
C PRO A 524 24.84 -19.70 -26.93
N VAL A 525 25.56 -20.73 -26.51
CA VAL A 525 26.55 -20.63 -25.43
C VAL A 525 27.66 -19.65 -25.84
N PRO A 526 28.06 -18.68 -24.98
CA PRO A 526 29.16 -17.77 -25.29
C PRO A 526 30.46 -18.51 -25.61
N ASP A 527 31.20 -18.01 -26.60
CA ASP A 527 32.38 -18.67 -27.20
C ASP A 527 33.64 -18.56 -26.30
N LEU A 528 33.55 -19.15 -25.11
CA LEU A 528 34.55 -19.08 -24.03
C LEU A 528 35.16 -20.45 -23.65
N VAL A 529 35.16 -21.41 -24.59
CA VAL A 529 36.03 -22.61 -24.51
C VAL A 529 36.75 -22.87 -25.84
N ARG A 530 37.38 -21.83 -26.41
CA ARG A 530 38.35 -21.99 -27.51
C ARG A 530 39.74 -21.38 -27.21
N ARG A 531 40.18 -21.46 -25.95
CA ARG A 531 41.61 -21.32 -25.56
C ARG A 531 41.93 -22.26 -24.39
N ARG A 532 42.14 -23.55 -24.71
CA ARG A 532 43.02 -24.41 -23.90
C ARG A 532 44.33 -24.57 -24.66
N SER A 533 45.39 -24.01 -24.09
CA SER A 533 46.76 -24.25 -24.56
C SER A 533 47.05 -25.75 -24.51
N ARG A 534 47.69 -26.27 -25.56
CA ARG A 534 48.53 -27.47 -25.50
C ARG A 534 49.99 -27.03 -25.65
N PRO A 535 50.94 -27.80 -25.10
CA PRO A 535 52.30 -27.33 -24.81
C PRO A 535 53.09 -26.94 -26.05
#